data_AF-A0A2E7N738-F1
#
_entry.id   AF-A0A2E7N738-F1
#
_cell.length_a   1.000
_cell.length_b   1.000
_cell.length_c   1.000
_cell.angle_alpha   90.00
_cell.angle_beta   90.00
_cell.angle_gamma   90.00
#
_symmetry.space_group_name_H-M   'P 1'
#
loop_
_entity.id
_entity.type
_entity.pdbx_description
1 polymer ?
#
loop_
_entity_poly.entity_id
_entity_poly.type
_entity_poly.pdbx_seq_one_letter_code
_entity_poly.pdbx_strand_id
1 'polypeptide(L)'
;MTDSGSSNTLKVLDDLPMLKDPICIAAFQGFTDRSGETVDTVRFMIEEWHATPIAEFESEPFYDFTMTRPQVKNEQGLRKITW
;
A
#
# COMPACT_ATOMS: atom_id res chain seq x y z
N MET A 1 -0.35 27.63 18.34
CA MET A 1 0.37 27.90 17.09
C MET A 1 1.65 27.07 17.19
N THR A 2 1.65 25.81 16.80
CA THR A 2 1.58 25.33 15.40
C THR A 2 0.85 23.99 15.28
N ASP A 3 -0.04 23.96 14.29
CA ASP A 3 -0.59 22.84 13.52
C ASP A 3 -0.85 21.49 14.23
N SER A 4 -2.12 21.26 14.58
CA SER A 4 -2.67 19.90 14.74
C SER A 4 -2.75 19.26 13.36
N GLY A 5 -1.59 18.79 12.88
CA GLY A 5 -1.44 18.12 11.59
C GLY A 5 -2.47 17.00 11.49
N SER A 6 -3.44 17.20 10.61
CA SER A 6 -4.40 16.16 10.26
C SER A 6 -3.59 15.09 9.54
N SER A 7 -3.18 14.04 10.24
CA SER A 7 -2.44 12.93 9.63
C SER A 7 -3.37 12.28 8.61
N ASN A 8 -3.21 12.64 7.34
CA ASN A 8 -3.99 12.08 6.25
C ASN A 8 -3.41 10.70 5.89
N THR A 9 -3.55 9.78 6.83
CA THR A 9 -2.97 8.44 6.82
C THR A 9 -3.43 7.58 5.65
N LEU A 10 -4.59 7.91 5.09
CA LEU A 10 -5.15 7.31 3.88
C LEU A 10 -5.37 8.41 2.85
N LYS A 11 -4.72 8.30 1.71
CA LYS A 11 -4.89 9.19 0.58
C LYS A 11 -5.75 8.51 -0.47
N VAL A 12 -6.96 9.04 -0.67
CA VAL A 12 -7.89 8.55 -1.69
C VAL A 12 -7.40 9.00 -3.07
N LEU A 13 -7.34 8.08 -4.01
CA LEU A 13 -6.79 8.30 -5.35
C LEU A 13 -7.88 8.63 -6.38
N ASP A 14 -9.08 8.06 -6.20
CA ASP A 14 -10.24 8.23 -7.07
C ASP A 14 -11.54 8.17 -6.27
N ASP A 15 -12.64 8.64 -6.87
CA ASP A 15 -13.97 8.57 -6.27
C ASP A 15 -14.40 7.11 -6.05
N LEU A 16 -14.82 6.80 -4.83
CA LEU A 16 -15.30 5.46 -4.48
C LEU A 16 -16.72 5.25 -5.05
N PRO A 17 -16.96 4.17 -5.80
CA PRO A 17 -18.32 3.82 -6.20
C PRO A 17 -19.16 3.46 -4.97
N MET A 18 -20.48 3.61 -5.05
CA MET A 18 -21.36 3.10 -4.00
C MET A 18 -21.30 1.57 -3.96
N LEU A 19 -20.74 1.03 -2.88
CA LEU A 19 -20.68 -0.40 -2.62
C LEU A 19 -21.88 -0.83 -1.76
N LYS A 20 -22.50 -1.96 -2.11
CA LYS A 20 -23.53 -2.60 -1.28
C LYS A 20 -22.95 -3.88 -0.69
N ASP A 21 -22.85 -3.92 0.63
CA ASP A 21 -22.35 -5.06 1.41
C ASP A 21 -21.01 -5.64 0.89
N PRO A 22 -19.95 -4.82 0.74
CA PRO A 22 -18.68 -5.28 0.17
C PRO A 22 -17.92 -6.21 1.11
N ILE A 23 -17.15 -7.14 0.51
CA ILE A 23 -16.17 -7.96 1.22
C ILE A 23 -14.79 -7.34 1.04
N CYS A 24 -14.07 -7.14 2.15
CA CYS A 24 -12.68 -6.70 2.14
C CYS A 24 -11.74 -7.92 2.23
N ILE A 25 -10.78 -8.00 1.31
CA ILE A 25 -9.71 -8.99 1.31
C ILE A 25 -8.39 -8.23 1.47
N ALA A 26 -7.60 -8.57 2.49
CA ALA A 26 -6.33 -7.92 2.78
C ALA A 26 -5.24 -8.95 3.05
N ALA A 27 -4.04 -8.68 2.55
CA ALA A 27 -2.84 -9.45 2.82
C ALA A 27 -1.71 -8.51 3.26
N PHE A 28 -0.97 -8.91 4.29
CA PHE A 28 0.14 -8.15 4.85
C PHE A 28 1.38 -9.03 4.91
N GLN A 29 2.51 -8.52 4.43
CA GLN A 29 3.78 -9.21 4.55
C GLN A 29 4.38 -9.02 5.95
N GLY A 30 5.04 -10.05 6.49
CA GLY A 30 5.93 -9.90 7.64
C GLY A 30 5.33 -10.15 9.03
N PHE A 31 4.00 -10.16 9.21
CA PHE A 31 3.40 -10.54 10.51
C PHE A 31 3.26 -12.07 10.65
N THR A 32 2.50 -12.69 9.75
CA THR A 32 2.27 -14.15 9.71
C THR A 32 2.72 -14.80 8.42
N ASP A 33 2.82 -14.03 7.33
CA ASP A 33 3.28 -14.50 6.02
C ASP A 33 4.79 -14.20 5.86
N ARG A 34 5.61 -15.21 6.17
CA ARG A 34 7.06 -15.16 5.96
C ARG A 34 7.47 -15.57 4.54
N SER A 35 6.65 -16.34 3.84
CA SER A 35 6.95 -16.80 2.48
C SER A 35 6.51 -15.81 1.41
N GLY A 36 5.54 -14.93 1.70
CA GLY A 36 4.99 -13.94 0.77
C GLY A 36 3.83 -14.47 -0.07
N GLU A 37 3.45 -15.74 0.10
CA GLU A 37 2.43 -16.43 -0.71
C GLU A 37 1.04 -15.80 -0.58
N THR A 38 0.71 -15.24 0.59
CA THR A 38 -0.60 -14.60 0.81
C THR A 38 -0.67 -13.27 0.05
N VAL A 39 0.41 -12.50 0.09
CA VAL A 39 0.51 -11.24 -0.67
C VAL A 39 0.51 -11.51 -2.17
N ASP A 40 1.22 -12.53 -2.62
CA ASP A 40 1.24 -12.92 -4.04
C ASP A 40 -0.13 -13.39 -4.54
N THR A 41 -0.90 -14.09 -3.69
CA THR A 41 -2.29 -14.47 -4.02
C THR A 41 -3.18 -13.24 -4.22
N VAL A 42 -3.11 -12.25 -3.34
CA VAL A 42 -3.89 -11.01 -3.51
C VAL A 42 -3.41 -10.20 -4.71
N ARG A 43 -2.10 -10.17 -5.00
CA ARG A 43 -1.55 -9.54 -6.22
C ARG A 43 -2.11 -10.19 -7.48
N PHE A 44 -2.13 -11.52 -7.54
CA PHE A 44 -2.74 -12.26 -8.65
C PHE A 44 -4.23 -11.89 -8.84
N MET A 45 -5.00 -11.79 -7.75
CA MET A 45 -6.41 -11.38 -7.83
C MET A 45 -6.58 -9.95 -8.38
N ILE A 46 -5.71 -9.02 -7.99
CA ILE A 46 -5.72 -7.64 -8.52
C ILE A 46 -5.48 -7.63 -10.03
N GLU A 47 -4.53 -8.42 -10.51
CA GLU A 47 -4.19 -8.54 -11.93
C GLU A 47 -5.35 -9.13 -12.74
N GLU A 48 -5.88 -10.28 -12.31
CA GLU A 48 -6.95 -11.01 -12.99
C GLU A 48 -8.30 -10.26 -12.99
N TRP A 49 -8.60 -9.49 -11.94
CA TRP A 49 -9.83 -8.70 -11.87
C TRP A 49 -9.70 -7.30 -12.44
N HIS A 50 -8.50 -6.92 -12.91
CA HIS A 50 -8.20 -5.56 -13.35
C HIS A 50 -8.62 -4.52 -12.31
N ALA A 51 -8.31 -4.79 -11.03
CA ALA A 51 -8.74 -3.93 -9.94
C ALA A 51 -8.14 -2.53 -10.08
N THR A 52 -8.94 -1.51 -9.77
CA THR A 52 -8.51 -0.11 -9.83
C THR A 52 -8.06 0.34 -8.44
N PRO A 53 -6.87 0.96 -8.31
CA PRO A 53 -6.41 1.49 -7.02
C PRO A 53 -7.28 2.68 -6.61
N ILE A 54 -7.87 2.60 -5.42
CA ILE A 54 -8.81 3.61 -4.90
C ILE A 54 -8.21 4.48 -3.79
N ALA A 55 -7.18 3.98 -3.10
CA ALA A 55 -6.51 4.69 -2.03
C ALA A 55 -5.12 4.11 -1.77
N GLU A 56 -4.25 4.92 -1.17
CA GLU A 56 -2.92 4.54 -0.70
C GLU A 56 -2.74 4.94 0.77
N PHE A 57 -2.02 4.13 1.54
CA PHE A 57 -1.64 4.49 2.90
C PHE A 57 -0.33 5.27 2.88
N GLU A 58 -0.27 6.38 3.62
CA GLU A 58 1.00 7.08 3.87
C GLU A 58 1.92 6.19 4.70
N SER A 59 3.15 5.97 4.25
CA SER A 59 4.08 5.04 4.90
C SER A 59 4.68 5.59 6.20
N GLU A 60 4.85 6.91 6.30
CA GLU A 60 5.49 7.61 7.42
C GLU A 60 4.95 7.19 8.82
N PRO A 61 3.63 7.06 9.06
CA PRO A 61 3.11 6.63 10.36
C PRO A 61 3.24 5.12 10.64
N PHE A 62 3.56 4.28 9.65
CA PHE A 62 3.43 2.82 9.77
C PHE A 62 4.74 2.04 9.66
N TYR A 63 5.81 2.67 9.17
CA TYR A 63 7.10 2.01 9.01
C TYR A 63 8.13 2.60 9.95
N ASP A 64 8.77 1.74 10.74
CA ASP A 64 10.07 2.07 11.32
C ASP A 64 11.14 1.88 10.23
N PHE A 65 11.58 2.98 9.63
CA PHE A 65 12.59 2.98 8.56
C PHE A 65 13.98 2.52 9.03
N THR A 66 14.18 2.32 10.34
CA THR A 66 15.41 1.68 10.86
C THR A 66 15.38 0.16 10.73
N MET A 67 14.18 -0.45 10.60
CA MET A 67 13.98 -1.90 10.46
C MET A 67 13.60 -2.36 9.05
N THR A 68 12.77 -1.59 8.32
CA THR A 68 12.38 -1.92 6.93
C THR A 68 12.95 -0.87 5.98
N ARG A 69 14.01 -1.21 5.25
CA ARG A 69 14.70 -0.28 4.36
C ARG A 69 14.14 -0.40 2.93
N PRO A 70 13.56 0.67 2.35
CA PRO A 70 13.16 0.64 0.95
C PRO A 70 14.38 0.45 0.04
N GLN A 71 14.18 -0.27 -1.06
CA GLN A 71 15.22 -0.42 -2.07
C GLN A 71 15.15 0.75 -3.06
N VAL A 72 16.31 1.34 -3.35
CA VAL A 72 16.43 2.37 -4.39
C VAL A 72 16.88 1.68 -5.67
N LYS A 73 16.01 1.66 -6.69
CA LYS A 73 16.38 1.24 -8.04
C LYS A 73 16.60 2.45 -8.92
N ASN A 74 17.56 2.32 -9.84
CA ASN A 74 17.79 3.30 -10.90
C ASN A 74 17.12 2.78 -12.17
N GLU A 75 16.01 3.40 -12.56
CA GLU A 75 15.33 3.12 -13.83
C GLU A 75 15.51 4.35 -14.72
N GLN A 76 16.26 4.19 -15.82
CA GLN A 76 16.47 5.22 -16.84
C GLN A 76 17.04 6.55 -16.29
N GLY A 77 17.89 6.49 -15.28
CA GLY A 77 18.49 7.68 -14.65
C GLY A 77 17.62 8.32 -13.57
N LEU A 78 16.39 7.82 -13.37
CA LEU A 78 15.51 8.25 -12.30
C LEU A 78 15.63 7.30 -11.11
N ARG A 79 15.75 7.87 -9.91
CA ARG A 79 15.70 7.10 -8.66
C ARG A 79 14.24 6.78 -8.35
N LYS A 80 13.91 5.49 -8.35
CA LYS A 80 12.60 5.00 -7.96
C LYS A 80 12.73 4.24 -6.63
N ILE A 81 11.89 4.64 -5.68
CA ILE A 81 11.79 3.97 -4.38
C ILE A 81 10.82 2.81 -4.56
N THR A 82 11.23 1.62 -4.13
CA THR A 82 10.37 0.43 -4.08
C THR A 82 10.31 -0.05 -2.63
N TRP A 83 9.08 -0.20 -2.13
CA TRP A 83 8.76 -0.75 -0.82
C TRP A 83 8.53 -2.26 -0.92
#